data_AF-A0A256IB04-F1
#
_entry.id   AF-A0A256IB04-F1
#
_cell.length_a   1.000
_cell.length_b   1.000
_cell.length_c   1.000
_cell.angle_alpha   90.00
_cell.angle_beta   90.00
_cell.angle_gamma   90.00
#
_symmetry.space_group_name_H-M   'P 1'
#
loop_
_entity.id
_entity.type
_entity.pdbx_description
1 polymer ?
#
loop_
_entity_poly.entity_id
_entity_poly.type
_entity_poly.pdbx_seq_one_letter_code
_entity_poly.pdbx_strand_id
1 'polypeptide(L)'
;MSSDEDADGDTRSRANEARDTDGAGERQWRFAVDDVGPDGVTEDTGTPEEEPIEPGPIDVENAVFVALGVAITVGVLVFGF
;
A
#
# COMPACT_ATOMS: atom_id res chain seq x y z
N MET A 1 16.09 33.19 -20.69
CA MET A 1 16.76 32.14 -19.90
C MET A 1 15.84 31.78 -18.74
N SER A 2 15.41 30.51 -18.75
CA SER A 2 14.76 29.72 -17.69
C SER A 2 13.43 30.20 -17.11
N SER A 3 12.34 29.61 -17.61
CA SER A 3 11.04 29.52 -16.93
C SER A 3 10.52 28.10 -17.14
N ASP A 4 11.24 27.14 -16.59
CA ASP A 4 10.98 25.70 -16.72
C ASP A 4 11.11 25.02 -15.35
N GLU A 5 10.44 25.53 -14.32
CA GLU A 5 10.37 24.84 -13.02
C GLU A 5 9.21 25.50 -12.29
N ASP A 6 8.08 24.81 -12.12
CA ASP A 6 7.01 25.05 -11.11
C ASP A 6 5.69 24.30 -11.46
N ALA A 7 5.55 23.74 -12.67
CA ALA A 7 4.30 23.10 -13.11
C ALA A 7 4.01 21.72 -12.48
N ASP A 8 4.98 21.10 -11.79
CA ASP A 8 4.84 19.74 -11.26
C ASP A 8 4.16 19.65 -9.87
N GLY A 9 3.98 20.78 -9.18
CA GLY A 9 3.33 20.81 -7.86
C GLY A 9 1.80 20.81 -7.90
N ASP A 10 1.23 21.52 -8.88
CA ASP A 10 -0.21 21.80 -8.94
C ASP A 10 -1.06 20.56 -9.29
N THR A 11 -0.50 19.65 -10.11
CA THR A 11 -1.19 18.41 -10.50
C THR A 11 -1.34 17.43 -9.34
N ARG A 12 -0.38 17.37 -8.42
CA ARG A 12 -0.43 16.53 -7.22
C ARG A 12 -1.43 17.09 -6.20
N SER A 13 -1.51 18.41 -6.08
CA SER A 13 -2.46 19.09 -5.19
C SER A 13 -3.92 18.84 -5.62
N ARG A 14 -4.19 18.89 -6.93
CA ARG A 14 -5.53 18.59 -7.47
C ARG A 14 -5.96 17.13 -7.37
N ALA A 15 -5.01 16.20 -7.34
CA ALA A 15 -5.34 14.79 -7.13
C ALA A 15 -5.82 14.51 -5.71
N ASN A 16 -5.45 15.37 -4.76
CA ASN A 16 -5.84 15.28 -3.36
C ASN A 16 -7.14 16.02 -3.04
N GLU A 17 -7.50 17.06 -3.79
CA GLU A 17 -8.80 17.73 -3.69
C GLU A 17 -9.94 16.81 -4.19
N ALA A 18 -10.47 15.97 -3.31
CA ALA A 18 -11.76 15.36 -3.50
C ALA A 18 -12.81 16.49 -3.52
N ARG A 19 -13.34 16.81 -4.71
CA ARG A 19 -14.49 17.70 -4.85
C ARG A 19 -15.59 17.19 -3.92
N ASP A 20 -16.13 18.08 -3.09
CA ASP A 20 -17.43 17.92 -2.42
C ASP A 20 -18.52 17.78 -3.51
N THR A 21 -18.65 16.58 -4.07
CA THR A 21 -19.71 16.25 -5.02
C THR A 21 -20.84 15.64 -4.21
N ASP A 22 -21.80 16.50 -3.83
CA ASP A 22 -23.15 16.11 -3.46
C ASP A 22 -23.80 15.31 -4.60
N GLY A 23 -23.53 14.00 -4.64
CA GLY A 23 -24.24 13.03 -5.45
C GLY A 23 -23.50 12.51 -6.68
N ALA A 24 -22.81 11.38 -6.54
CA ALA A 24 -22.64 10.41 -7.63
C ALA A 24 -22.30 9.02 -7.06
N GLY A 25 -23.31 8.15 -6.90
CA GLY A 25 -23.16 6.82 -6.33
C GLY A 25 -22.45 5.79 -7.21
N GLU A 26 -21.12 5.89 -7.38
CA GLU A 26 -20.31 4.79 -7.91
C GLU A 26 -18.86 4.83 -7.39
N ARG A 27 -18.55 3.91 -6.47
CA ARG A 27 -17.21 3.54 -5.99
C ARG A 27 -16.34 4.72 -5.50
N GLN A 28 -16.91 5.65 -4.74
CA GLN A 28 -16.06 6.48 -3.88
C GLN A 28 -15.49 5.57 -2.78
N TRP A 29 -14.17 5.62 -2.60
CA TRP A 29 -13.53 5.07 -1.41
C TRP A 29 -14.20 5.69 -0.19
N ARG A 30 -14.38 4.89 0.88
CA ARG A 30 -15.14 5.32 2.06
C ARG A 30 -14.53 6.56 2.75
N PHE A 31 -13.24 6.79 2.58
CA PHE A 31 -12.50 7.90 3.16
C PHE A 31 -11.69 8.62 2.06
N ALA A 32 -11.60 9.95 2.13
CA ALA A 32 -10.69 10.72 1.28
C ALA A 32 -9.24 10.56 1.79
N VAL A 33 -8.26 10.94 0.97
CA VAL A 33 -6.82 10.83 1.34
C VAL A 33 -6.48 11.75 2.52
N ASP A 34 -7.07 12.94 2.57
CA ASP A 34 -6.90 13.87 3.68
C ASP A 34 -7.55 13.38 4.98
N ASP A 35 -8.52 12.46 4.90
CA ASP A 35 -9.22 11.91 6.07
C ASP A 35 -8.41 10.81 6.78
N VAL A 36 -7.34 10.28 6.19
CA VAL A 36 -6.55 9.13 6.71
C VAL A 36 -5.10 9.49 7.09
N GLY A 37 -4.84 10.77 7.36
CA GLY A 37 -3.54 11.27 7.82
C GLY A 37 -3.22 10.96 9.29
N PRO A 38 -2.07 11.43 9.83
CA PRO A 38 -1.72 11.27 11.24
C PRO A 38 -2.74 11.93 12.20
N ASP A 39 -3.48 12.94 11.71
CA ASP A 39 -4.62 13.58 12.39
C ASP A 39 -5.98 13.16 11.77
N GLY A 40 -6.00 12.06 11.00
CA GLY A 40 -7.17 11.58 10.27
C GLY A 40 -8.25 10.94 11.15
N VAL A 41 -9.40 10.64 10.57
CA VAL A 41 -10.54 9.98 11.23
C VAL A 41 -10.12 8.55 11.62
N THR A 42 -9.68 8.39 12.86
CA THR A 42 -9.45 7.09 13.48
C THR A 42 -10.77 6.60 14.08
N GLU A 43 -11.68 6.09 13.25
CA GLU A 43 -12.65 5.14 13.79
C GLU A 43 -11.85 3.95 14.34
N ASP A 44 -12.29 3.37 15.45
CA ASP A 44 -11.69 2.20 16.10
C ASP A 44 -11.81 0.97 15.16
N THR A 45 -10.97 0.93 14.12
CA THR A 45 -10.92 -0.14 13.12
C THR A 45 -10.04 -1.30 13.59
N GLY A 46 -9.71 -1.36 14.89
CA GLY A 46 -8.87 -2.40 15.48
C GLY A 46 -7.44 -2.41 14.98
N THR A 47 -6.94 -1.30 14.40
CA THR A 47 -5.52 -1.13 14.09
C THR A 47 -4.85 -0.52 15.31
N PRO A 48 -3.99 -1.24 16.03
CA PRO A 48 -3.33 -0.72 17.22
C PRO A 48 -2.48 0.50 16.87
N GLU A 49 -2.60 1.55 17.67
CA GLU A 49 -1.91 2.84 17.43
C GLU A 49 -0.40 2.73 17.70
N GLU A 50 0.03 1.70 18.41
CA GLU A 50 1.39 1.55 18.94
C GLU A 50 1.99 0.14 18.76
N GLU A 51 1.21 -0.88 18.39
CA GLU A 51 1.74 -2.23 18.18
C GLU A 51 2.05 -2.45 16.70
N PRO A 52 3.34 -2.71 16.35
CA PRO A 52 3.67 -3.23 15.04
C PRO A 52 2.81 -4.46 14.77
N ILE A 53 2.21 -4.51 13.58
CA ILE A 53 1.58 -5.72 13.05
C ILE A 53 2.64 -6.82 12.93
N GLU A 54 2.90 -7.54 14.02
CA GLU A 54 3.87 -8.61 14.03
C GLU A 54 3.38 -9.71 13.08
N PRO A 55 4.22 -10.16 12.13
CA PRO A 55 3.85 -11.29 11.32
C PRO A 55 3.64 -12.48 12.25
N GLY A 56 2.48 -13.13 12.10
CA GLY A 56 2.18 -14.33 12.86
C GLY A 56 3.22 -15.44 12.63
N PRO A 57 3.26 -16.44 13.53
CA PRO A 57 4.15 -17.58 13.36
C PRO A 57 3.89 -18.26 12.01
N ILE A 58 4.97 -18.71 11.35
CA ILE A 58 4.85 -19.46 10.10
C ILE A 58 4.39 -20.89 10.37
N ASP A 59 3.34 -21.33 9.69
CA ASP A 59 2.93 -22.73 9.69
C ASP A 59 3.98 -23.61 9.00
N VAL A 60 4.15 -24.84 9.48
CA VAL A 60 5.10 -25.81 8.93
C VAL A 60 4.86 -26.06 7.44
N GLU A 61 3.59 -26.17 7.03
CA GLU A 61 3.19 -26.37 5.63
C GLU A 61 3.70 -25.23 4.73
N ASN A 62 3.49 -23.98 5.16
CA ASN A 62 3.93 -22.80 4.43
C ASN A 62 5.46 -22.75 4.31
N ALA A 63 6.18 -23.09 5.39
CA ALA A 63 7.63 -23.15 5.38
C ALA A 63 8.17 -24.20 4.40
N VAL A 64 7.50 -25.35 4.28
CA VAL A 64 7.85 -26.41 3.32
C VAL A 64 7.71 -25.92 1.88
N PHE A 65 6.64 -25.19 1.55
CA PHE A 65 6.47 -24.64 0.20
C PHE A 65 7.55 -23.62 -0.16
N VAL A 66 7.93 -22.75 0.76
CA VAL A 66 9.02 -21.79 0.54
C VAL A 66 10.34 -22.54 0.31
N ALA A 67 10.67 -23.51 1.18
CA ALA A 67 11.88 -24.31 1.05
C ALA A 67 11.92 -25.08 -0.28
N LEU A 68 10.79 -25.64 -0.73
CA LEU A 68 10.68 -26.33 -2.01
C LEU A 68 10.95 -25.39 -3.20
N GLY A 69 10.37 -24.18 -3.19
CA GLY A 69 10.61 -23.18 -4.23
C GLY A 69 12.07 -22.76 -4.32
N VAL A 70 12.72 -22.54 -3.17
CA VAL A 70 14.16 -22.25 -3.09
C VAL A 70 14.98 -23.42 -3.64
N ALA A 71 14.68 -24.66 -3.24
CA ALA A 71 15.38 -25.84 -3.71
C ALA A 71 15.28 -26.03 -5.23
N ILE A 72 14.09 -25.82 -5.80
CA ILE A 72 13.88 -25.87 -7.26
C ILE A 72 14.71 -24.78 -7.96
N THR A 73 14.64 -23.54 -7.46
CA THR A 73 15.37 -22.41 -8.05
C THR A 73 16.88 -22.66 -8.05
N VAL A 74 17.43 -23.10 -6.92
CA VAL A 74 18.85 -23.46 -6.81
C VAL A 74 19.20 -24.62 -7.73
N GLY A 75 18.34 -25.65 -7.80
CA GLY A 75 18.52 -26.78 -8.69
C GLY A 75 18.59 -26.36 -10.17
N VAL A 76 17.71 -25.46 -10.60
CA VAL A 76 17.74 -24.90 -11.95
C VAL A 76 19.04 -24.13 -12.20
N LEU A 77 19.50 -23.30 -11.25
CA LEU A 77 20.73 -22.53 -11.41
C LEU A 77 21.99 -23.41 -11.47
N VAL A 78 22.03 -24.50 -10.71
CA VAL A 78 23.19 -25.39 -10.61
C VAL A 78 23.25 -26.41 -11.76
N PHE A 79 22.10 -26.88 -12.25
CA PHE A 79 22.03 -27.99 -13.22
C PHE A 79 21.42 -27.62 -14.58
N GLY A 80 20.94 -26.38 -14.75
CA GLY A 80 20.20 -25.93 -15.93
C GLY A 80 21.01 -25.23 -17.03
N PHE A 81 22.34 -25.33 -17.02
CA PHE A 81 23.23 -24.79 -18.06
C PHE A 81 23.91 -25.89 -18.89
#